data_AF-A0AA39ZYN6-F1
#
_entry.id   AF-A0AA39ZYN6-F1
#
_cell.length_a   1.000
_cell.length_b   1.000
_cell.length_c   1.000
_cell.angle_alpha   90.00
_cell.angle_beta   90.00
_cell.angle_gamma   90.00
#
_symmetry.space_group_name_H-M   'P 1'
#
loop_
_entity.id
_entity.type
_entity.pdbx_description
1 polymer ?
#
loop_
_entity_poly.entity_id
_entity_poly.type
_entity_poly.pdbx_seq_one_letter_code
_entity_poly.pdbx_strand_id
1 'polypeptide(L)'
;EDQEEDVEEEDGQDDEDDDEEEDKPATVPPELLTRLLHEFFTADGTRITKDANSAVAKYMDVFVREAIARSAVERASGFLEVEDLEKVAPQLLLDL
;
A
#
# COMPACT_ATOMS: atom_id res chain seq x y z
N GLU A 1 41.35 5.96 -26.67
CA GLU A 1 40.76 7.29 -26.59
C GLU A 1 39.59 7.28 -27.57
N ASP A 2 38.45 6.75 -27.13
CA ASP A 2 37.37 7.48 -26.43
C ASP A 2 36.30 7.84 -27.48
N GLN A 3 35.01 7.56 -27.39
CA GLN A 3 34.11 7.04 -26.36
C GLN A 3 32.94 6.37 -27.11
N GLU A 4 32.48 5.21 -26.65
CA GLU A 4 31.17 4.69 -27.04
C GLU A 4 30.14 5.45 -26.19
N GLU A 5 29.32 6.28 -26.85
CA GLU A 5 28.24 7.02 -26.18
C GLU A 5 27.12 6.04 -25.82
N ASP A 6 27.03 5.73 -24.53
CA ASP A 6 25.91 5.02 -23.89
C ASP A 6 24.70 5.95 -23.94
N VAL A 7 23.71 5.63 -24.78
CA VAL A 7 22.44 6.35 -24.82
C VAL A 7 21.55 5.73 -23.76
N GLU A 8 21.50 6.37 -22.59
CA GLU A 8 20.55 6.05 -21.53
C GLU A 8 19.13 6.21 -22.09
N GLU A 9 18.40 5.10 -22.22
CA GLU A 9 16.96 5.10 -22.48
C GLU A 9 16.27 5.65 -21.22
N GLU A 10 15.91 6.93 -21.23
CA GLU A 10 14.96 7.50 -20.27
C GLU A 10 13.59 6.85 -20.50
N ASP A 11 13.23 5.91 -19.62
CA ASP A 11 11.86 5.38 -19.50
C ASP A 11 10.99 6.48 -18.90
N GLY A 12 10.59 7.43 -19.75
CA GLY A 12 9.54 8.39 -19.47
C GLY A 12 8.22 7.64 -19.33
N GLN A 13 7.84 7.33 -18.09
CA GLN A 13 6.50 6.88 -17.78
C GLN A 13 5.58 8.11 -17.95
N ASP A 14 4.87 8.15 -19.06
CA ASP A 14 3.79 9.12 -19.33
C ASP A 14 2.76 9.08 -18.20
N ASP A 15 2.73 10.12 -17.36
CA ASP A 15 1.61 10.46 -16.48
C ASP A 15 0.48 11.09 -17.33
N GLU A 16 -0.13 10.28 -18.20
CA GLU A 16 -1.37 10.64 -18.89
C GLU A 16 -2.49 9.72 -18.40
N ASP A 17 -3.25 10.17 -17.39
CA ASP A 17 -4.67 9.80 -17.12
C ASP A 17 -5.19 10.53 -15.86
N ASP A 18 -5.44 11.84 -15.94
CA ASP A 18 -5.88 12.69 -14.79
C ASP A 18 -7.39 13.02 -14.79
N ASP A 19 -8.26 12.25 -15.47
CA ASP A 19 -9.71 12.58 -15.54
C ASP A 19 -10.69 11.38 -15.41
N GLU A 20 -10.24 10.17 -15.02
CA GLU A 20 -11.12 8.99 -14.77
C GLU A 20 -11.05 8.43 -13.31
N GLU A 21 -10.46 9.17 -12.37
CA GLU A 21 -10.12 8.67 -11.02
C GLU A 21 -11.20 8.88 -9.94
N GLU A 22 -12.31 9.59 -10.20
CA GLU A 22 -13.26 9.96 -9.11
C GLU A 22 -14.01 8.77 -8.48
N ASP A 23 -14.13 7.63 -9.16
CA ASP A 23 -14.89 6.44 -8.68
C ASP A 23 -14.00 5.28 -8.19
N LYS A 24 -12.66 5.38 -8.30
CA LYS A 24 -11.78 4.33 -7.81
C LYS A 24 -11.59 4.50 -6.30
N PRO A 25 -11.78 3.45 -5.49
CA PRO A 25 -11.56 3.57 -4.06
C PRO A 25 -10.09 3.86 -3.79
N ALA A 26 -9.81 4.89 -2.98
CA ALA A 26 -8.46 5.29 -2.62
C ALA A 26 -7.62 4.08 -2.15
N THR A 27 -6.40 3.97 -2.68
CA THR A 27 -5.46 2.90 -2.34
C THR A 27 -4.14 3.48 -1.86
N VAL A 28 -3.33 2.66 -1.17
CA VAL A 28 -2.00 3.06 -0.74
C VAL A 28 -1.09 3.16 -1.97
N PRO A 29 -0.38 4.28 -2.19
CA PRO A 29 0.54 4.42 -3.32
C PRO A 29 1.61 3.32 -3.30
N PRO A 30 1.85 2.61 -4.43
CA PRO A 30 2.79 1.50 -4.47
C PRO A 30 4.22 1.84 -4.02
N GLU A 31 4.70 3.03 -4.36
CA GLU A 31 6.05 3.49 -3.97
C GLU A 31 6.19 3.71 -2.47
N LEU A 32 5.14 4.24 -1.82
CA LEU A 32 5.10 4.40 -0.37
C LEU A 32 5.20 3.03 0.31
N LEU A 33 4.48 2.05 -0.21
CA LEU A 33 4.50 0.70 0.35
C LEU A 33 5.87 0.04 0.18
N THR A 34 6.49 0.18 -0.99
CA THR A 34 7.86 -0.28 -1.21
C THR A 34 8.82 0.36 -0.22
N ARG A 35 8.73 1.68 0.00
CA ARG A 35 9.56 2.39 0.96
C ARG A 35 9.35 1.89 2.40
N LEU A 36 8.10 1.66 2.80
CA LEU A 36 7.78 1.10 4.11
C LEU A 36 8.41 -0.29 4.29
N LEU A 37 8.29 -1.17 3.30
CA LEU A 37 8.89 -2.51 3.36
C LEU A 37 10.42 -2.46 3.50
N HIS A 38 11.08 -1.60 2.73
CA HIS A 38 12.53 -1.45 2.78
C HIS A 38 13.04 -0.92 4.12
N GLU A 39 12.26 -0.09 4.83
CA GLU A 39 12.61 0.40 6.18
C GLU A 39 12.67 -0.74 7.22
N PHE A 40 11.89 -1.81 7.03
CA PHE A 40 11.81 -2.94 7.97
C PHE A 40 12.64 -4.17 7.55
N PHE A 41 13.28 -4.15 6.38
CA PHE A 41 14.19 -5.24 6.00
C PHE A 41 15.48 -5.18 6.82
N THR A 42 15.86 -6.31 7.41
CA THR A 42 17.05 -6.40 8.26
C THR A 42 18.32 -6.72 7.48
N ALA A 43 18.19 -7.31 6.30
CA ALA A 43 19.31 -7.67 5.44
C ALA A 43 19.50 -6.63 4.33
N ASP A 44 20.70 -6.07 4.26
CA ASP A 44 21.09 -5.14 3.21
C ASP A 44 20.95 -5.79 1.82
N GLY A 45 20.42 -5.03 0.87
CA GLY A 45 20.21 -5.51 -0.50
C GLY A 45 19.01 -6.43 -0.69
N THR A 46 18.14 -6.59 0.32
CA THR A 46 16.84 -7.25 0.16
C THR A 46 16.03 -6.52 -0.92
N ARG A 47 15.55 -7.27 -1.92
CA ARG A 47 14.73 -6.77 -3.02
C ARG A 47 13.39 -7.50 -3.05
N ILE A 48 12.36 -6.79 -3.47
CA ILE A 48 11.02 -7.34 -3.69
C ILE A 48 10.71 -7.32 -5.18
N THR A 49 10.10 -8.39 -5.71
CA THR A 49 9.66 -8.42 -7.11
C THR A 49 8.40 -7.57 -7.29
N LYS A 50 8.14 -7.10 -8.52
CA LYS A 50 6.92 -6.32 -8.83
C LYS A 50 5.65 -7.05 -8.42
N ASP A 51 5.53 -8.33 -8.73
CA ASP A 51 4.36 -9.15 -8.39
C ASP A 51 4.18 -9.32 -6.87
N ALA A 52 5.29 -9.47 -6.13
CA ALA A 52 5.23 -9.53 -4.67
C ALA A 52 4.80 -8.18 -4.09
N ASN A 53 5.29 -7.05 -4.63
CA ASN A 53 4.86 -5.72 -4.21
C ASN A 53 3.35 -5.50 -4.46
N SER A 54 2.84 -5.95 -5.62
CA SER A 54 1.40 -5.94 -5.92
C SER A 54 0.57 -6.77 -4.94
N ALA A 55 1.08 -7.94 -4.52
CA ALA A 55 0.42 -8.77 -3.52
C ALA A 55 0.38 -8.09 -2.14
N VAL A 56 1.47 -7.45 -1.71
CA VAL A 56 1.50 -6.67 -0.45
C VAL A 56 0.57 -5.46 -0.53
N ALA A 57 0.49 -4.79 -1.68
CA ALA A 57 -0.45 -3.68 -1.88
C ALA A 57 -1.90 -4.15 -1.67
N LYS A 58 -2.25 -5.32 -2.21
CA LYS A 58 -3.59 -5.88 -1.99
C LYS A 58 -3.81 -6.31 -0.54
N TYR A 59 -2.81 -6.89 0.11
CA TYR A 59 -2.85 -7.24 1.53
C TYR A 59 -3.14 -6.01 2.40
N MET A 60 -2.46 -4.89 2.15
CA MET A 60 -2.67 -3.66 2.91
C MET A 60 -4.00 -2.98 2.63
N ASP A 61 -4.48 -3.01 1.38
CA ASP A 61 -5.83 -2.58 1.03
C ASP A 61 -6.90 -3.38 1.81
N VAL A 62 -6.75 -4.71 1.88
CA VAL A 62 -7.68 -5.58 2.64
C VAL A 62 -7.58 -5.30 4.15
N PHE A 63 -6.37 -5.22 4.70
CA PHE A 63 -6.15 -4.95 6.13
C PHE A 63 -6.84 -3.66 6.58
N VAL A 64 -6.67 -2.55 5.85
CA VAL A 64 -7.27 -1.25 6.21
C VAL A 64 -8.79 -1.28 6.08
N ARG A 65 -9.32 -1.91 5.02
CA ARG A 65 -10.77 -2.02 4.83
C ARG A 65 -11.43 -2.89 5.90
N GLU A 66 -10.81 -4.01 6.27
CA GLU A 66 -11.28 -4.86 7.37
C GLU A 66 -11.26 -4.11 8.70
N ALA A 67 -10.22 -3.34 8.98
CA ALA A 67 -10.15 -2.51 10.19
C ALA A 67 -11.33 -1.53 10.27
N ILE A 68 -11.64 -0.84 9.16
CA ILE A 68 -12.76 0.10 9.10
C ILE A 68 -14.10 -0.62 9.22
N ALA A 69 -14.29 -1.71 8.45
CA ALA A 69 -15.54 -2.46 8.43
C ALA A 69 -15.87 -3.07 9.81
N ARG A 70 -14.88 -3.69 10.46
CA ARG A 70 -15.06 -4.30 11.79
C ARG A 70 -15.34 -3.24 12.86
N SER A 71 -14.62 -2.12 12.83
CA SER A 71 -14.88 -0.99 13.74
C SER A 71 -16.29 -0.42 13.52
N ALA A 72 -16.74 -0.33 12.28
CA ALA A 72 -18.10 0.12 11.95
C ALA A 72 -19.20 -0.86 12.38
N VAL A 73 -18.91 -2.16 12.49
CA VAL A 73 -19.86 -3.17 13.01
C VAL A 73 -19.90 -3.16 14.54
N GLU A 74 -18.76 -2.97 15.20
CA GLU A 74 -18.71 -2.82 16.67
C GLU A 74 -19.46 -1.56 17.13
N ARG A 75 -19.47 -0.55 16.27
CA ARG A 75 -20.20 0.68 16.45
C ARG A 75 -21.72 0.51 16.32
N ALA A 76 -22.47 1.08 17.26
CA ALA A 76 -23.93 1.20 17.14
C ALA A 76 -24.43 2.38 16.27
N SER A 77 -23.81 3.58 16.34
CA SER A 77 -24.17 4.76 15.52
C SER A 77 -23.17 5.95 15.65
N GLY A 78 -22.92 6.72 14.57
CA GLY A 78 -22.21 8.04 14.56
C GLY A 78 -20.87 8.07 13.76
N PHE A 79 -19.83 8.82 14.18
CA PHE A 79 -18.40 8.74 13.71
C PHE A 79 -17.48 7.73 14.43
N LEU A 80 -16.67 6.94 13.71
CA LEU A 80 -15.80 5.92 14.35
C LEU A 80 -14.88 6.53 15.42
N GLU A 81 -14.83 5.88 16.58
CA GLU A 81 -14.00 6.27 17.72
C GLU A 81 -12.85 5.28 17.90
N VAL A 82 -11.85 5.65 18.71
CA VAL A 82 -10.64 4.83 18.90
C VAL A 82 -11.00 3.51 19.60
N GLU A 83 -11.95 3.57 20.51
CA GLU A 83 -12.47 2.46 21.29
C GLU A 83 -13.13 1.38 20.42
N ASP A 84 -13.72 1.76 19.28
CA ASP A 84 -14.29 0.79 18.33
C ASP A 84 -13.17 -0.06 17.68
N LEU A 85 -12.06 0.58 17.31
CA LEU A 85 -10.90 -0.09 16.74
C LEU A 85 -10.17 -0.94 17.79
N GLU A 86 -9.98 -0.43 19.00
CA GLU A 86 -9.28 -1.13 20.09
C GLU A 86 -9.95 -2.47 20.45
N LYS A 87 -11.29 -2.52 20.40
CA LYS A 87 -12.03 -3.75 20.67
C LYS A 87 -11.83 -4.82 19.60
N VAL A 88 -11.70 -4.43 18.33
CA VAL A 88 -11.52 -5.38 17.22
C VAL A 88 -10.05 -5.69 16.92
N ALA A 89 -9.12 -4.86 17.39
CA ALA A 89 -7.68 -4.98 17.13
C ALA A 89 -7.10 -6.37 17.46
N PRO A 90 -7.42 -7.03 18.59
CA PRO A 90 -6.86 -8.35 18.88
C PRO A 90 -7.21 -9.40 17.83
N GLN A 91 -8.46 -9.43 17.36
CA GLN A 91 -8.89 -10.39 16.33
C GLN A 91 -8.38 -9.97 14.94
N LEU A 92 -8.39 -8.68 14.62
CA LEU A 92 -7.87 -8.15 13.36
C LEU A 92 -6.40 -8.54 13.15
N LEU A 93 -5.57 -8.47 14.19
CA LEU A 93 -4.16 -8.84 14.13
C LEU A 93 -3.90 -10.35 14.07
N LEU A 94 -4.89 -11.19 14.41
CA LEU A 94 -4.77 -12.65 14.36
C LEU A 94 -5.27 -13.26 13.06
N ASP A 95 -6.14 -12.56 12.33
CA ASP A 95 -6.70 -13.02 11.05
C ASP A 95 -5.77 -12.76 9.85
N LEU A 96 -4.80 -11.85 10.01
CA LEU A 96 -3.96 -11.30 8.95
C LEU A 96 -2.47 -11.56 9.20
#